data_AF-A0AAE1LIK4-F1
#
_entry.id   AF-A0AAE1LIK4-F1
#
_cell.length_a   1.000
_cell.length_b   1.000
_cell.length_c   1.000
_cell.angle_alpha   90.00
_cell.angle_beta   90.00
_cell.angle_gamma   90.00
#
_symmetry.space_group_name_H-M   'P 1'
#
loop_
_entity.id
_entity.type
_entity.pdbx_description
1 polymer ?
#
loop_
_entity_poly.entity_id
_entity_poly.type
_entity_poly.pdbx_seq_one_letter_code
_entity_poly.pdbx_strand_id
1 'polypeptide(L)' 'MCYLLDTLPVCQDFNRQLCNRLTCKFVHLQEGCGVEVREMRVTVCRDAARGQCSRRQCKFYHIPIALPPASHMQTCANP' A
#
# COMPACT_ATOMS: atom_id res chain seq x y z
N MET A 1 -24.79 10.09 0.21
CA MET A 1 -24.08 9.02 0.95
C MET A 1 -22.75 8.78 0.25
N CYS A 2 -21.72 9.54 0.61
CA CYS A 2 -20.40 9.41 0.02
C CYS A 2 -19.70 8.23 0.68
N TYR A 3 -19.72 7.06 0.03
CA TYR A 3 -18.87 5.93 0.41
C TYR A 3 -17.43 6.36 0.18
N LEU A 4 -16.74 6.77 1.25
CA LEU A 4 -15.29 6.93 1.23
C LEU A 4 -14.72 5.56 0.86
N LEU A 5 -14.10 5.43 -0.32
CA LEU A 5 -13.48 4.18 -0.78
C LEU A 5 -12.21 3.94 0.04
N ASP A 6 -12.38 3.51 1.29
CA ASP A 6 -11.29 3.11 2.19
C ASP A 6 -10.68 1.76 1.79
N THR A 7 -11.22 1.11 0.76
CA THR A 7 -10.71 -0.15 0.23
C THR A 7 -10.34 -0.05 -1.24
N LEU A 8 -9.16 -0.55 -1.60
CA LEU A 8 -8.66 -0.58 -2.96
C LEU A 8 -8.61 -2.01 -3.48
N PRO A 9 -9.05 -2.27 -4.73
CA PRO A 9 -8.97 -3.60 -5.33
C PRO A 9 -7.52 -4.00 -5.65
N VAL A 10 -7.18 -5.24 -5.34
CA VAL A 10 -5.86 -5.84 -5.59
C VAL A 10 -5.80 -6.38 -7.01
N CYS A 11 -4.63 -6.26 -7.64
CA CYS A 11 -4.40 -6.83 -8.95
C CYS A 11 -4.24 -8.35 -8.87
N GLN A 12 -5.21 -9.08 -9.43
CA GLN A 12 -5.16 -10.54 -9.46
C GLN A 12 -4.06 -11.07 -10.38
N ASP A 13 -3.79 -10.38 -11.49
CA ASP A 13 -2.70 -10.73 -12.40
C ASP A 13 -1.34 -10.56 -11.73
N PHE A 14 -1.16 -9.54 -10.89
CA PHE A 14 0.08 -9.35 -10.14
C PHE A 14 0.31 -10.49 -9.13
N ASN A 15 -0.74 -10.93 -8.43
CA ASN A 15 -0.67 -12.10 -7.56
C ASN A 15 -0.30 -13.39 -8.31
N ARG A 16 -0.67 -13.49 -9.59
CA ARG A 16 -0.27 -14.62 -10.44
C ARG A 16 1.09 -14.42 -11.12
N GLN A 17 1.74 -13.28 -10.91
CA GLN A 17 2.95 -12.84 -11.62
C GLN A 17 2.76 -12.66 -13.14
N LEU A 18 1.52 -12.41 -13.59
CA LEU A 18 1.19 -12.08 -14.98
C LEU A 18 1.08 -10.57 -15.25
N CYS A 19 1.05 -9.72 -14.22
CA CYS A 19 0.97 -8.27 -14.41
C CYS A 19 2.35 -7.63 -14.47
N ASN A 20 2.72 -7.05 -15.62
CA ASN A 20 3.92 -6.23 -15.79
C ASN A 20 3.63 -4.74 -16.01
N ARG A 21 2.36 -4.31 -15.89
CA ARG A 21 1.96 -2.92 -16.15
C ARG A 21 2.53 -2.00 -15.10
N LEU A 22 3.33 -1.04 -15.55
CA LEU A 22 3.84 0.07 -14.74
C LEU A 22 2.70 0.99 -14.25
N THR A 23 1.63 1.14 -15.04
CA THR A 23 0.45 1.94 -14.71
C THR A 23 -0.78 1.05 -14.49
N CYS A 24 -0.68 0.10 -13.55
CA CYS A 24 -1.82 -0.73 -13.19
C CYS A 24 -2.82 0.08 -12.34
N LYS A 25 -4.11 -0.03 -12.64
CA LYS A 25 -5.19 0.65 -11.88
C LYS A 25 -5.52 -0.05 -10.56
N PHE A 26 -4.92 -1.21 -10.31
CA PHE A 26 -5.15 -2.08 -9.18
C PHE A 26 -3.90 -2.12 -8.29
N VAL A 27 -4.08 -2.43 -7.00
CA VAL A 27 -2.98 -2.45 -6.04
C VAL A 27 -2.10 -3.67 -6.26
N HIS A 28 -0.79 -3.44 -6.40
CA HIS A 28 0.22 -4.49 -6.41
C HIS A 28 0.76 -4.65 -4.99
N LEU A 29 0.52 -5.80 -4.38
CA LEU A 29 1.04 -6.15 -3.06
C LEU A 29 2.19 -7.12 -3.22
N GLN A 30 3.35 -6.76 -2.70
CA GLN A 30 4.48 -7.68 -2.66
C GLN A 30 4.28 -8.68 -1.51
N GLU A 31 4.61 -9.95 -1.73
CA GLU A 31 4.63 -10.94 -0.66
C GLU A 31 5.59 -10.48 0.44
N GLY A 32 5.08 -10.41 1.69
CA GLY A 32 5.82 -9.92 2.85
C GLY A 32 5.44 -8.50 3.33
N CYS A 33 4.51 -7.82 2.67
CA CYS A 33 4.10 -6.47 3.08
C CYS A 33 3.22 -6.44 4.36
N GLY A 34 2.77 -7.60 4.86
CA GLY A 34 2.02 -7.71 6.13
C GLY A 34 0.65 -7.03 6.14
N VAL A 35 0.10 -6.71 4.96
CA VAL A 35 -1.17 -6.01 4.79
C VAL A 35 -2.31 -7.02 4.73
N GLU A 36 -3.41 -6.77 5.44
CA GLU A 36 -4.59 -7.63 5.37
C GLU A 36 -5.37 -7.42 4.06
N VAL A 37 -5.51 -8.50 3.28
CA VAL A 37 -6.33 -8.55 2.08
C VAL A 37 -7.64 -9.25 2.41
N ARG A 38 -8.78 -8.59 2.15
CA ARG A 38 -10.13 -9.17 2.26
C ARG A 38 -10.84 -9.07 0.93
N GLU A 39 -11.41 -10.18 0.46
CA GLU A 39 -12.24 -10.21 -0.76
C GLU A 39 -11.54 -9.55 -1.98
N MET A 40 -10.24 -9.81 -2.13
CA MET A 40 -9.40 -9.22 -3.17
C MET A 40 -9.30 -7.68 -3.11
N ARG A 41 -9.51 -7.10 -1.92
CA ARG A 41 -9.38 -5.68 -1.62
C ARG A 41 -8.47 -5.48 -0.41
N VAL A 42 -7.72 -4.40 -0.41
CA VAL A 42 -6.97 -3.96 0.77
C VAL A 42 -7.61 -2.74 1.37
N THR A 43 -7.53 -2.64 2.69
CA THR A 43 -7.95 -1.43 3.39
C THR A 43 -6.78 -0.45 3.45
N VAL A 44 -7.02 0.79 3.06
CA VAL A 44 -6.03 1.86 3.09
C VAL A 44 -5.88 2.38 4.51
N CYS A 45 -4.64 2.64 4.92
CA CYS A 45 -4.40 3.30 6.18
C CYS A 45 -4.77 4.78 6.06
N ARG A 46 -5.86 5.20 6.72
CA ARG A 46 -6.27 6.62 6.76
C ARG A 46 -5.19 7.51 7.37
N ASP A 47 -4.49 7.04 8.41
CA ASP A 47 -3.41 7.79 9.04
C ASP A 47 -2.24 7.96 8.07
N ALA A 48 -1.84 6.92 7.34
CA ALA A 48 -0.75 7.03 6.36
C ALA A 48 -1.12 7.94 5.18
N ALA A 49 -2.38 7.90 4.73
CA ALA A 49 -2.89 8.82 3.71
C ALA A 49 -2.84 10.29 4.17
N ARG A 50 -2.86 10.53 5.48
CA ARG A 50 -2.67 11.86 6.09
C ARG A 50 -1.22 12.16 6.49
N GLY A 51 -0.28 11.22 6.27
CA GLY A 51 1.11 11.35 6.70
C GLY A 51 1.33 11.13 8.21
N GLN A 52 0.40 10.49 8.90
CA GLN A 52 0.37 10.31 10.35
C GLN A 52 0.59 8.85 10.83
N CYS A 53 0.70 7.82 9.95
CA CYS A 53 1.08 6.45 10.38
C CYS A 53 2.60 6.41 10.66
N SER A 54 2.98 6.32 11.93
CA SER A 54 4.37 6.09 12.36
C SER A 54 4.64 4.65 12.81
N ARG A 55 3.73 3.69 12.53
CA ARG A 55 3.89 2.31 13.02
C ARG A 55 4.87 1.55 12.14
N ARG A 56 5.77 0.80 12.79
CA ARG A 56 6.76 -0.08 12.14
C ARG A 56 6.10 -1.26 11.40
N GLN A 57 4.92 -1.70 11.84
CA GLN A 57 4.08 -2.71 11.19
C GLN A 57 2.64 -2.16 11.11
N CYS A 58 2.31 -1.40 10.07
CA CYS A 58 0.93 -0.98 9.79
C CYS A 58 0.25 -2.13 9.00
N LYS A 59 -0.84 -2.71 9.54
CA LYS A 59 -1.63 -3.80 8.91
C LYS A 59 -2.47 -3.37 7.70
N PHE A 60 -2.41 -2.08 7.36
CA PHE A 60 -3.22 -1.41 6.35
C PHE A 60 -2.32 -0.86 5.25
N TYR A 61 -2.84 -0.80 4.02
CA TYR A 61 -2.06 -0.42 2.85
C TYR A 61 -1.70 1.08 2.91
N HIS A 62 -0.40 1.39 2.75
CA HIS A 62 0.09 2.75 2.65
C HIS A 62 0.17 3.12 1.17
N ILE A 63 -0.70 4.02 0.73
CA ILE A 63 -0.58 4.58 -0.61
C ILE A 63 0.73 5.39 -0.63
N PRO A 64 1.65 5.12 -1.58
CA PRO A 64 2.83 5.95 -1.76
C PRO A 64 2.37 7.31 -2.28
N ILE A 65 1.95 8.18 -1.37
CA ILE A 65 1.83 9.60 -1.64
C ILE A 65 3.29 10.06 -1.74
N ALA A 66 3.75 10.23 -2.97
CA ALA A 66 5.02 10.87 -3.26
C ALA A 66 4.94 12.36 -2.85
N LEU A 67 4.91 12.63 -1.55
CA LEU A 67 5.35 13.91 -1.02
C LEU A 67 6.87 13.78 -0.88
N PRO A 68 7.65 14.63 -1.57
CA PRO A 68 9.11 14.59 -1.45
C PRO A 68 9.49 14.71 0.03
N PRO A 69 10.41 13.87 0.54
CA PRO A 69 10.73 13.87 1.95
C PRO A 69 11.48 15.16 2.30
N ALA A 70 10.93 15.93 3.24
CA ALA A 70 11.79 16.60 4.20
C ALA A 70 12.40 15.48 5.08
N SER A 71 13.58 15.01 4.67
CA SER A 71 14.58 14.37 5.54
C SER A 71 14.09 13.18 6.40
N HIS A 72 13.89 12.01 5.80
CA HIS A 72 14.27 10.74 6.44
C HIS A 72 14.24 9.61 5.41
N MET A 73 15.42 9.32 4.85
CA MET A 73 15.66 8.05 4.18
C MET A 73 15.67 6.96 5.25
N GLN A 74 14.63 6.15 5.32
CA GLN A 74 14.67 4.88 6.03
C GLN A 74 15.52 3.91 5.19
N THR A 75 16.84 4.07 5.24
CA THR A 75 17.76 3.02 4.80
C THR A 75 17.60 1.86 5.77
N CYS A 76 16.95 0.78 5.33
CA CYS A 76 17.15 -0.52 5.94
C CYS A 76 18.59 -0.95 5.60
N ALA A 77 19.53 -0.50 6.43
CA ALA A 77 20.82 -1.12 6.58
C ALA A 77 20.61 -2.54 7.13
N ASN A 78 21.27 -3.50 6.51
CA ASN A 78 21.55 -4.81 7.05
C ASN A 78 22.79 -5.34 6.32
N PRO A 79 23.60 -6.16 6.99
CA PRO A 79 24.58 -5.80 8.03
C PRO A 79 25.92 -5.31 7.49
#